data_AF-A0A7Z1MZR9-F1
#
_entry.id   AF-A0A7Z1MZR9-F1
#
_cell.length_a   1.000
_cell.length_b   1.000
_cell.length_c   1.000
_cell.angle_alpha   90.00
_cell.angle_beta   90.00
_cell.angle_gamma   90.00
#
_symmetry.space_group_name_H-M   'P 1'
#
loop_
_entity.id
_entity.type
_entity.pdbx_description
1 polymer ?
#
loop_
_entity_poly.entity_id
_entity_poly.type
_entity_poly.pdbx_seq_one_letter_code
_entity_poly.pdbx_strand_id
1 'polypeptide(L)'
;MEKYTEKKQRNQVFQKFIKRHIGEDHMDLVKNCNTFLSFVTDKTLEKKKLYKANPCKNRFCPMCAWRKARKDALGLSLMMQHIKQKEDKQFIFLTLTTPNVQSEQLENEIKHYNESFRRLSNRKHFKSISKGYVRKLEITYNSERDDYNPHFHILIAVNKSYF
;
A
#
# COMPACT_ATOMS: atom_id res chain seq x y z
N MET A 1 17.27 18.99 -15.06
CA MET A 1 16.17 18.46 -14.20
C MET A 1 14.88 18.12 -14.95
N GLU A 2 14.77 18.42 -16.25
CA GLU A 2 13.55 18.24 -17.06
C GLU A 2 13.13 16.79 -17.36
N LYS A 3 14.00 15.79 -17.11
CA LYS A 3 13.72 14.37 -17.42
C LYS A 3 13.15 13.57 -16.24
N TYR A 4 12.85 14.21 -15.10
CA TYR A 4 12.36 13.49 -13.94
C TYR A 4 10.85 13.23 -14.01
N THR A 5 10.47 11.95 -13.91
CA THR A 5 9.07 11.57 -13.69
C THR A 5 8.52 12.24 -12.42
N GLU A 6 7.21 12.47 -12.37
CA GLU A 6 6.50 13.05 -11.22
C GLU A 6 6.90 12.37 -9.88
N LYS A 7 7.02 11.04 -9.89
CA LYS A 7 7.41 10.26 -8.70
C LYS A 7 8.86 10.53 -8.26
N LYS A 8 9.76 10.82 -9.20
CA LYS A 8 11.13 11.23 -8.90
C LYS A 8 11.18 12.68 -8.39
N GLN A 9 10.30 13.56 -8.87
CA GLN A 9 10.13 14.90 -8.30
C GLN A 9 9.65 14.83 -6.85
N ARG A 10 8.65 14.01 -6.54
CA ARG A 10 8.19 13.76 -5.15
C ARG A 10 9.30 13.17 -4.26
N ASN A 11 10.21 12.36 -4.82
CA ASN A 11 11.39 11.87 -4.11
C ASN A 11 12.37 13.01 -3.72
N GLN A 12 12.45 14.12 -4.48
CA GLN A 12 13.25 15.28 -4.09
C GLN A 12 12.67 15.99 -2.85
N VAL A 13 11.34 16.10 -2.79
CA VAL A 13 10.66 16.65 -1.60
C VAL A 13 10.86 15.72 -0.39
N PHE A 14 10.71 14.40 -0.60
CA PHE A 14 10.95 13.39 0.44
C PHE A 14 12.34 13.48 1.09
N GLN A 15 13.39 13.80 0.31
CA GLN A 15 14.74 13.97 0.84
C GLN A 15 14.80 15.02 1.96
N LYS A 16 14.04 16.12 1.84
CA LYS A 16 14.00 17.18 2.85
C LYS A 16 13.43 16.70 4.18
N PHE A 17 12.39 15.86 4.13
CA PHE A 17 11.73 15.32 5.32
C PHE A 17 12.55 14.24 6.00
N ILE A 18 13.15 13.32 5.22
CA ILE A 18 13.81 12.15 5.79
C ILE A 18 15.23 12.44 6.30
N LYS A 19 15.86 13.57 5.91
CA LYS A 19 17.26 13.90 6.23
C LYS A 19 17.59 13.83 7.73
N ARG A 20 16.65 14.18 8.61
CA ARG A 20 16.86 14.14 10.07
C ARG A 20 16.70 12.74 10.67
N HIS A 21 16.27 11.75 9.89
CA HIS A 21 15.88 10.42 10.36
C HIS A 21 16.74 9.29 9.79
N ILE A 22 17.71 9.58 8.90
CA ILE A 22 18.59 8.57 8.30
C ILE A 22 20.04 9.10 8.22
N GLY A 23 21.01 8.18 8.24
CA GLY A 23 22.43 8.51 8.09
C GLY A 23 22.81 8.91 6.65
N GLU A 24 24.03 9.42 6.48
CA GLU A 24 24.53 9.94 5.20
C GLU A 24 24.56 8.90 4.08
N ASP A 25 25.05 7.68 4.38
CA ASP A 25 25.06 6.57 3.42
C ASP A 25 23.66 6.24 2.88
N HIS A 26 22.65 6.22 3.75
CA HIS A 26 21.28 5.94 3.33
C HIS A 26 20.67 7.12 2.58
N MET A 27 21.04 8.35 2.94
CA MET A 27 20.64 9.54 2.22
C MET A 27 21.14 9.50 0.77
N ASP A 28 22.35 9.03 0.52
CA ASP A 28 22.87 8.89 -0.84
C ASP A 28 22.11 7.84 -1.65
N LEU A 29 21.66 6.75 -1.03
CA LEU A 29 20.73 5.81 -1.66
C LEU A 29 19.39 6.47 -1.98
N VAL A 30 18.86 7.34 -1.11
CA VAL A 30 17.59 8.07 -1.34
C VAL A 30 17.72 9.04 -2.51
N LYS A 31 18.80 9.83 -2.58
CA LYS A 31 19.11 10.74 -3.70
C LYS A 31 19.21 9.99 -5.02
N ASN A 32 19.96 8.88 -5.01
CA ASN A 32 20.21 8.05 -6.19
C ASN A 32 19.10 7.03 -6.47
N CYS A 33 18.01 7.04 -5.70
CA CYS A 33 16.96 6.04 -5.85
C CYS A 33 16.38 6.05 -7.27
N ASN A 34 16.44 4.91 -7.96
CA ASN A 34 15.94 4.68 -9.32
C ASN A 34 16.53 5.60 -10.40
N THR A 35 17.75 6.09 -10.21
CA THR A 35 18.52 6.75 -11.29
C THR A 35 19.08 5.75 -12.30
N PHE A 36 19.24 4.48 -11.90
CA PHE A 36 19.69 3.39 -12.76
C PHE A 36 18.61 2.33 -12.90
N LEU A 37 18.28 1.99 -14.15
CA LEU A 37 17.35 0.92 -14.51
C LEU A 37 17.96 0.08 -15.63
N SER A 38 17.97 -1.23 -15.46
CA SER A 38 18.40 -2.20 -16.46
C SER A 38 17.21 -3.08 -16.84
N PHE A 39 17.02 -3.26 -18.15
CA PHE A 39 15.92 -4.02 -18.71
C PHE A 39 16.47 -5.21 -19.49
N VAL A 40 15.82 -6.36 -19.32
CA VAL A 40 15.94 -7.49 -20.25
C VAL A 40 14.91 -7.29 -21.34
N THR A 41 15.29 -7.64 -22.57
CA THR A 41 14.50 -7.35 -23.75
C THR A 41 14.54 -8.50 -24.74
N ASP A 42 13.52 -8.61 -25.57
CA ASP A 42 13.57 -9.44 -26.77
C ASP A 42 14.53 -8.86 -27.82
N LYS A 43 14.85 -9.66 -28.84
CA LYS A 43 15.77 -9.27 -29.92
C LYS A 43 15.31 -8.01 -30.66
N THR A 44 13.99 -7.78 -30.72
CA THR A 44 13.37 -6.63 -31.42
C THR A 44 13.35 -5.36 -30.58
N LEU A 45 13.72 -5.42 -29.29
CA LEU A 45 13.66 -4.30 -28.35
C LEU A 45 12.25 -3.77 -28.04
N GLU A 46 11.21 -4.53 -28.38
CA GLU A 46 9.81 -4.13 -28.19
C GLU A 46 9.31 -4.50 -26.80
N LYS A 47 9.62 -5.73 -26.34
CA LYS A 47 9.18 -6.22 -25.03
C LYS A 47 10.29 -6.07 -24.01
N LYS A 48 10.13 -5.09 -23.13
CA LYS A 48 11.09 -4.80 -22.05
C LYS A 48 10.54 -5.22 -20.70
N LYS A 49 11.34 -5.97 -19.95
CA LYS A 49 11.09 -6.30 -18.55
C LYS A 49 12.18 -5.70 -17.69
N LEU A 50 11.78 -4.94 -16.67
CA LEU A 50 12.73 -4.41 -15.69
C LEU A 50 13.42 -5.57 -14.96
N TYR A 51 14.75 -5.62 -15.06
CA TYR A 51 15.59 -6.66 -14.46
C TYR A 51 16.27 -6.17 -13.19
N LYS A 52 16.94 -5.02 -13.26
CA LYS A 52 17.68 -4.45 -12.11
C LYS A 52 17.38 -2.96 -11.97
N ALA A 53 17.36 -2.50 -10.72
CA ALA A 53 17.21 -1.10 -10.36
C ALA A 53 18.00 -0.82 -9.09
N ASN A 54 18.26 0.46 -8.79
CA ASN A 54 18.87 0.92 -7.54
C ASN A 54 17.83 1.57 -6.58
N PRO A 55 16.94 0.80 -5.92
CA PRO A 55 15.99 1.35 -4.95
C PRO A 55 16.68 1.66 -3.61
N CYS A 56 16.31 2.77 -2.97
CA CYS A 56 16.73 3.06 -1.59
C CYS A 56 16.05 2.18 -0.53
N LYS A 57 15.02 1.42 -0.91
CA LYS A 57 14.22 0.51 -0.07
C LYS A 57 13.52 1.17 1.13
N ASN A 58 13.57 2.50 1.26
CA ASN A 58 12.83 3.21 2.30
C ASN A 58 11.32 3.16 2.02
N ARG A 59 10.52 2.79 3.02
CA ARG A 59 9.06 2.64 2.94
C ARG A 59 8.35 3.94 2.52
N PHE A 60 8.88 5.09 2.93
CA PHE A 60 8.29 6.40 2.65
C PHE A 60 8.78 7.00 1.33
N CYS A 61 9.77 6.39 0.67
CA CYS A 61 10.22 6.85 -0.63
C CYS A 61 9.11 6.62 -1.68
N PRO A 62 8.60 7.68 -2.36
CA PRO A 62 7.49 7.56 -3.30
C PRO A 62 7.75 6.56 -4.43
N MET A 63 9.00 6.47 -4.90
CA MET A 63 9.42 5.53 -5.94
C MET A 63 9.37 4.07 -5.46
N CYS A 64 9.84 3.82 -4.23
CA CYS A 64 9.90 2.47 -3.66
C CYS A 64 8.51 2.00 -3.23
N ALA A 65 7.76 2.86 -2.54
CA ALA A 65 6.40 2.61 -2.11
C ALA A 65 5.49 2.26 -3.30
N TRP A 66 5.57 3.03 -4.40
CA TRP A 66 4.78 2.76 -5.60
C TRP A 66 5.15 1.42 -6.26
N ARG A 67 6.45 1.11 -6.39
CA ARG A 67 6.89 -0.18 -6.93
C ARG A 67 6.40 -1.35 -6.08
N LYS A 68 6.47 -1.22 -4.75
CA LYS A 68 5.97 -2.23 -3.82
C LYS A 68 4.45 -2.40 -3.97
N ALA A 69 3.69 -1.30 -3.99
CA ALA A 69 2.25 -1.32 -4.17
C ALA A 69 1.83 -2.05 -5.46
N ARG A 70 2.54 -1.83 -6.59
CA ARG A 70 2.26 -2.56 -7.84
C ARG A 70 2.53 -4.06 -7.74
N LYS A 71 3.62 -4.46 -7.08
CA LYS A 71 3.92 -5.88 -6.86
C LYS A 71 2.88 -6.54 -5.97
N ASP A 72 2.47 -5.84 -4.91
CA ASP A 72 1.45 -6.34 -3.97
C ASP A 72 0.08 -6.47 -4.64
N ALA A 73 -0.31 -5.50 -5.46
CA ALA A 73 -1.54 -5.56 -6.24
C ALA A 73 -1.56 -6.76 -7.19
N LEU A 74 -0.45 -7.04 -7.89
CA LEU A 74 -0.34 -8.22 -8.75
C LEU A 74 -0.42 -9.52 -7.95
N GLY A 75 0.28 -9.61 -6.82
CA GLY A 75 0.19 -10.78 -5.94
C GLY A 75 -1.24 -11.00 -5.44
N LEU A 76 -1.90 -9.94 -5.00
CA LEU A 76 -3.28 -9.97 -4.54
C LEU A 76 -4.24 -10.40 -5.65
N SER A 77 -4.11 -9.87 -6.87
CA SER A 77 -4.98 -10.25 -7.99
C SER A 77 -4.85 -11.73 -8.36
N LEU A 78 -3.63 -12.27 -8.32
CA LEU A 78 -3.38 -13.69 -8.57
C LEU A 78 -4.00 -14.58 -7.48
N MET A 79 -3.83 -14.22 -6.21
CA MET A 79 -4.46 -14.94 -5.09
C MET A 79 -5.99 -14.89 -5.18
N MET A 80 -6.56 -13.73 -5.48
CA MET A 80 -8.01 -13.57 -5.67
C MET A 80 -8.54 -14.44 -6.80
N GLN A 81 -7.84 -14.44 -7.94
CA GLN A 81 -8.20 -15.29 -9.08
C GLN A 81 -8.16 -16.76 -8.71
N HIS A 82 -7.12 -17.21 -8.01
CA HIS A 82 -7.00 -18.59 -7.56
C HIS A 82 -8.15 -18.98 -6.61
N ILE A 83 -8.43 -18.16 -5.59
CA ILE A 83 -9.54 -18.40 -4.64
C ILE A 83 -10.90 -18.46 -5.37
N LYS A 84 -11.11 -17.60 -6.38
CA LYS A 84 -12.34 -17.62 -7.18
C LYS A 84 -12.48 -18.88 -8.05
N GLN A 85 -11.38 -19.34 -8.64
CA GLN A 85 -11.39 -20.43 -9.63
C GLN A 85 -11.23 -21.83 -9.01
N LYS A 86 -10.49 -21.96 -7.91
CA LYS A 86 -10.14 -23.25 -7.30
C LYS A 86 -10.90 -23.52 -6.00
N GLU A 87 -11.06 -22.50 -5.16
CA GLU A 87 -11.75 -22.62 -3.86
C GLU A 87 -13.25 -22.29 -3.93
N ASP A 88 -13.72 -21.91 -5.13
CA ASP A 88 -15.10 -21.57 -5.45
C ASP A 88 -15.72 -20.50 -4.51
N LYS A 89 -14.93 -19.50 -4.12
CA LYS A 89 -15.35 -18.40 -3.24
C LYS A 89 -15.67 -17.11 -4.00
N GLN A 90 -16.43 -16.23 -3.37
CA GLN A 90 -16.67 -14.85 -3.82
C GLN A 90 -16.06 -13.85 -2.84
N PHE A 91 -16.04 -12.58 -3.22
CA PHE A 91 -15.44 -11.52 -2.41
C PHE A 91 -16.43 -10.42 -2.06
N ILE A 92 -16.39 -9.98 -0.81
CA ILE A 92 -17.03 -8.73 -0.36
C ILE A 92 -15.93 -7.69 -0.19
N PHE A 93 -16.16 -6.51 -0.76
CA PHE A 93 -15.33 -5.35 -0.47
C PHE A 93 -16.02 -4.50 0.61
N LEU A 94 -15.39 -4.42 1.78
CA LEU A 94 -15.89 -3.69 2.94
C LEU A 94 -14.96 -2.51 3.22
N THR A 95 -15.52 -1.30 3.21
CA THR A 95 -14.84 -0.10 3.71
C THR A 95 -15.40 0.23 5.07
N LEU A 96 -14.53 0.28 6.08
CA LEU A 96 -14.86 0.82 7.39
C LEU A 96 -14.17 2.17 7.51
N THR A 97 -14.84 3.19 8.05
CA THR A 97 -14.24 4.49 8.33
C THR A 97 -14.49 4.94 9.77
N THR A 98 -13.75 5.95 10.19
CA THR A 98 -13.88 6.65 11.49
C THR A 98 -14.21 8.12 11.23
N PRO A 99 -14.63 8.90 12.24
CA PRO A 99 -14.63 10.36 12.13
C PRO A 99 -13.22 10.90 11.85
N ASN A 100 -13.13 12.10 11.28
CA ASN A 100 -11.85 12.78 11.11
C ASN A 100 -11.27 13.15 12.48
N VAL A 101 -9.94 13.07 12.59
CA VAL A 101 -9.18 13.37 13.80
C VAL A 101 -8.01 14.29 13.51
N GLN A 102 -7.65 15.11 14.48
CA GLN A 102 -6.45 15.96 14.42
C GLN A 102 -5.17 15.12 14.50
N SER A 103 -4.04 15.68 14.05
CA SER A 103 -2.75 15.00 13.97
C SER A 103 -2.34 14.32 15.28
N GLU A 104 -2.56 15.01 16.41
CA GLU A 104 -2.17 14.57 17.76
C GLU A 104 -2.95 13.33 18.20
N GLN A 105 -4.18 13.15 17.68
CA GLN A 105 -5.05 12.03 18.02
C GLN A 105 -4.94 10.86 17.03
N LEU A 106 -4.29 11.07 15.88
CA LEU A 106 -4.24 10.08 14.80
C LEU A 106 -3.67 8.73 15.26
N GLU A 107 -2.59 8.73 16.04
CA GLU A 107 -2.00 7.49 16.53
C GLU A 107 -2.96 6.71 17.46
N ASN A 108 -3.62 7.43 18.37
CA ASN A 108 -4.58 6.85 19.30
C ASN A 108 -5.81 6.32 18.56
N GLU A 109 -6.31 7.07 17.57
CA GLU A 109 -7.42 6.65 16.74
C GLU A 109 -7.06 5.38 15.95
N ILE A 110 -5.86 5.31 15.35
CA ILE A 110 -5.41 4.09 14.65
C ILE A 110 -5.32 2.89 15.59
N LYS A 111 -4.84 3.07 16.83
CA LYS A 111 -4.79 2.00 17.84
C LYS A 111 -6.20 1.52 18.21
N HIS A 112 -7.09 2.47 18.56
CA HIS A 112 -8.49 2.15 18.85
C HIS A 112 -9.12 1.42 17.66
N TYR A 113 -8.89 1.91 16.46
CA TYR A 113 -9.55 1.41 15.27
C TYR A 113 -9.09 -0.01 14.90
N ASN A 114 -7.80 -0.30 15.07
CA ASN A 114 -7.28 -1.67 14.98
C ASN A 114 -7.92 -2.61 16.01
N GLU A 115 -8.09 -2.15 17.24
CA GLU A 115 -8.71 -2.93 18.31
C GLU A 115 -10.21 -3.16 18.04
N SER A 116 -10.92 -2.16 17.52
CA SER A 116 -12.30 -2.28 17.06
C SER A 116 -12.44 -3.31 15.94
N PHE A 117 -11.53 -3.29 14.95
CA PHE A 117 -11.52 -4.30 13.90
C PHE A 117 -11.21 -5.70 14.45
N ARG A 118 -10.26 -5.83 15.39
CA ARG A 118 -9.96 -7.09 16.06
C ARG A 118 -11.21 -7.65 16.75
N ARG A 119 -11.94 -6.81 17.49
CA ARG A 119 -13.22 -7.18 18.12
C ARG A 119 -14.26 -7.62 17.09
N LEU A 120 -14.43 -6.88 16.00
CA LEU A 120 -15.33 -7.24 14.89
C LEU A 120 -14.97 -8.60 14.29
N SER A 121 -13.71 -8.81 13.94
CA SER A 121 -13.21 -10.06 13.32
C SER A 121 -13.33 -11.28 14.24
N ASN A 122 -13.42 -11.06 15.56
CA ASN A 122 -13.59 -12.12 16.55
C ASN A 122 -15.04 -12.50 16.82
N ARG A 123 -16.01 -11.69 16.38
CA ARG A 123 -17.44 -12.01 16.53
C ARG A 123 -17.79 -13.29 15.77
N LYS A 124 -18.65 -14.13 16.37
CA LYS A 124 -19.10 -15.41 15.79
C LYS A 124 -19.63 -15.24 14.35
N HIS A 125 -20.44 -14.22 14.12
CA HIS A 125 -21.01 -13.92 12.81
C HIS A 125 -19.96 -13.56 11.76
N PHE A 126 -18.93 -12.78 12.12
CA PHE A 126 -17.85 -12.47 11.18
C PHE A 126 -17.07 -13.74 10.82
N LYS A 127 -16.75 -14.58 11.81
CA LYS A 127 -16.02 -15.83 11.64
C LYS A 127 -16.80 -16.88 10.83
N SER A 128 -18.13 -16.94 10.95
CA SER A 128 -18.93 -17.90 10.18
C SER A 128 -18.90 -17.57 8.68
N ILE A 129 -18.95 -16.27 8.35
CA ILE A 129 -18.96 -15.76 6.97
C ILE A 129 -17.56 -15.74 6.35
N SER A 130 -16.59 -15.12 7.02
CA SER A 130 -15.25 -14.89 6.48
C SER A 130 -14.43 -16.18 6.42
N LYS A 131 -13.95 -16.53 5.22
CA LYS A 131 -12.98 -17.61 5.00
C LYS A 131 -11.53 -17.14 4.97
N GLY A 132 -11.33 -15.85 5.23
CA GLY A 132 -10.07 -15.15 5.09
C GLY A 132 -10.32 -13.73 4.59
N TYR A 133 -9.40 -12.83 4.87
CA TYR A 133 -9.48 -11.45 4.39
C TYR A 133 -8.09 -10.81 4.27
N VAL A 134 -7.99 -9.82 3.40
CA VAL A 134 -6.88 -8.87 3.37
C VAL A 134 -7.41 -7.51 3.80
N ARG A 135 -6.68 -6.82 4.68
CA ARG A 135 -7.01 -5.45 5.12
C ARG A 135 -5.88 -4.48 4.83
N LYS A 136 -6.23 -3.25 4.49
CA LYS A 136 -5.30 -2.13 4.32
C LYS A 136 -5.82 -0.92 5.08
N LEU A 137 -4.98 -0.37 5.96
CA LEU A 137 -5.21 0.94 6.58
C LEU A 137 -4.79 2.02 5.58
N GLU A 138 -5.67 2.96 5.34
CA GLU A 138 -5.43 4.15 4.54
C GLU A 138 -5.81 5.38 5.35
N ILE A 139 -5.09 6.47 5.14
CA ILE A 139 -5.28 7.73 5.86
C ILE A 139 -5.41 8.81 4.81
N THR A 140 -6.56 9.47 4.75
CA THR A 140 -6.77 10.64 3.92
C THR A 140 -6.51 11.88 4.75
N TYR A 141 -5.82 12.86 4.17
CA TYR A 141 -5.57 14.17 4.78
C TYR A 141 -6.44 15.23 4.10
N ASN A 142 -7.13 16.06 4.88
CA ASN A 142 -7.86 17.21 4.39
C ASN A 142 -7.09 18.50 4.72
N SER A 143 -6.65 19.23 3.69
CA SER A 143 -5.85 20.45 3.86
C SER A 143 -6.62 21.67 4.34
N GLU A 144 -7.94 21.71 4.15
CA GLU A 144 -8.77 22.85 4.58
C GLU A 144 -9.08 22.78 6.08
N ARG A 145 -9.29 21.55 6.60
CA ARG A 145 -9.61 21.30 8.01
C ARG A 145 -8.41 20.86 8.84
N ASP A 146 -7.27 20.64 8.20
CA ASP A 146 -6.04 20.10 8.78
C ASP A 146 -6.26 18.81 9.57
N ASP A 147 -7.13 17.93 9.05
CA ASP A 147 -7.55 16.71 9.73
C ASP A 147 -7.25 15.45 8.91
N TYR A 148 -7.28 14.31 9.60
CA TYR A 148 -6.95 13.00 9.06
C TYR A 148 -8.12 12.04 9.21
N ASN A 149 -8.36 11.23 8.19
CA ASN A 149 -9.38 10.19 8.21
C ASN A 149 -8.77 8.80 8.02
N PRO A 150 -8.54 8.03 9.10
CA PRO A 150 -8.12 6.64 9.00
C PRO A 150 -9.30 5.73 8.65
N HIS A 151 -9.14 4.93 7.60
CA HIS A 151 -10.15 3.98 7.14
C HIS A 151 -9.52 2.66 6.70
N PHE A 152 -10.29 1.58 6.79
CA PHE A 152 -9.89 0.26 6.33
C PHE A 152 -10.58 -0.08 5.03
N HIS A 153 -9.80 -0.55 4.06
CA HIS A 153 -10.31 -1.33 2.94
C HIS A 153 -10.05 -2.80 3.21
N ILE A 154 -11.11 -3.60 3.21
CA ILE A 154 -11.06 -5.02 3.55
C ILE A 154 -11.68 -5.79 2.41
N LEU A 155 -10.93 -6.76 1.90
CA LEU A 155 -11.40 -7.73 0.94
C LEU A 155 -11.62 -9.06 1.67
N ILE A 156 -12.87 -9.52 1.73
CA ILE A 156 -13.27 -10.69 2.50
C ILE A 156 -13.66 -11.80 1.54
N ALA A 157 -13.03 -12.97 1.65
CA ALA A 157 -13.45 -14.17 0.94
C ALA A 157 -14.63 -14.83 1.65
N VAL A 158 -15.69 -15.16 0.92
CA VAL A 158 -16.93 -15.76 1.44
C VAL A 158 -17.39 -16.93 0.56
N ASN A 159 -18.20 -17.82 1.12
CA ASN A 159 -18.90 -18.84 0.33
C ASN A 159 -19.86 -18.17 -0.65
N LYS A 160 -20.09 -18.79 -1.82
CA LYS A 160 -21.08 -18.30 -2.80
C LYS A 160 -22.47 -18.11 -2.22
N SER A 161 -22.89 -19.02 -1.35
CA SER A 161 -24.19 -19.00 -0.65
C SER A 161 -24.40 -17.81 0.30
N TYR A 162 -23.41 -16.92 0.43
CA TYR A 162 -23.57 -15.66 1.14
C TYR A 162 -24.50 -14.70 0.37
N PHE A 163 -24.47 -14.77 -0.97
CA PHE A 163 -25.34 -14.05 -1.88
C PHE A 163 -26.48 -14.96 -2.34
#